data_AF-A0A938PBU5-F1
#
_entry.id   AF-A0A938PBU5-F1
#
_cell.length_a   1.000
_cell.length_b   1.000
_cell.length_c   1.000
_cell.angle_alpha   90.00
_cell.angle_beta   90.00
_cell.angle_gamma   90.00
#
_symmetry.space_group_name_H-M   'P 1'
#
loop_
_entity.id
_entity.type
_entity.pdbx_description
1 polymer ?
#
loop_
_entity_poly.entity_id
_entity_poly.type
_entity_poly.pdbx_seq_one_letter_code
_entity_poly.pdbx_strand_id
1 'polypeptide(L)'
;MIDYVKNTIVLGVRAVFYNYKIVFLLWIFNAASAIVLTLPFYEMLSSNLGRSLISDQLSFQFDYMWYVQIRNLYNIHFAQLPLSIIGVVAIYTILQTFFLGGLIAIFHTPEKNHIVDFFYGGVKYFYRFVKVLFFSLLFYVVAFKFNDYSGDLIRLLFYNSENIKLEFVLLALRYTLLVFFIGVINIITDYSKVSLAINDRTAILKEIYSAILFIKNNFLKVFITFLIVAIIGALGVIIYNVVGRFIPRTPYYLLVIAFILQQMLIIFRLLVRMLFCATEVHLFKDLSADTIRVEVHQS
;
A
#
# COMPACT_ATOMS: atom_id res chain seq x y z
N MET A 1 20.58 8.35 18.27
CA MET A 1 19.73 7.40 17.49
C MET A 1 18.34 7.98 17.27
N ILE A 2 17.60 8.31 18.34
CA ILE A 2 16.26 8.94 18.23
C ILE A 2 16.34 10.27 17.47
N ASP A 3 17.33 11.12 17.76
CA ASP A 3 17.49 12.40 17.05
C ASP A 3 17.79 12.23 15.56
N TYR A 4 18.52 11.18 15.20
CA TYR A 4 18.79 10.85 13.80
C TYR A 4 17.50 10.47 13.07
N VAL A 5 16.72 9.54 13.64
CA VAL A 5 15.42 9.12 13.08
C VAL A 5 14.47 10.31 12.96
N LYS A 6 14.40 11.16 13.99
CA LYS A 6 13.60 12.39 13.98
C LYS A 6 14.02 13.31 12.83
N ASN A 7 15.31 13.55 12.66
CA ASN A 7 15.82 14.41 11.59
C ASN A 7 15.51 13.83 10.20
N THR A 8 15.68 12.51 10.00
CA THR A 8 15.32 11.84 8.74
C THR A 8 13.83 12.01 8.41
N ILE A 9 12.94 11.87 9.41
CA ILE A 9 11.50 12.06 9.21
C ILE A 9 11.19 13.52 8.89
N VAL A 10 11.79 14.48 9.59
CA VAL A 10 11.56 15.92 9.33
C VAL A 10 12.02 16.31 7.93
N LEU A 11 13.19 15.81 7.49
CA LEU A 11 13.67 16.01 6.12
C LEU A 11 12.73 15.36 5.10
N GLY A 12 12.27 14.13 5.36
CA GLY A 12 11.29 13.44 4.53
C GLY A 12 9.98 14.22 4.41
N VAL A 13 9.42 14.71 5.52
CA VAL A 13 8.22 15.53 5.54
C VAL A 13 8.42 16.80 4.71
N ARG A 14 9.53 17.50 4.88
CA ARG A 14 9.85 18.71 4.10
C ARG A 14 9.94 18.41 2.61
N ALA A 15 10.59 17.31 2.23
CA ALA A 15 10.69 16.87 0.84
C ALA A 15 9.31 16.52 0.24
N VAL A 16 8.42 15.88 1.00
CA VAL A 16 7.06 15.56 0.55
C VAL A 16 6.24 16.85 0.31
N PHE A 17 6.26 17.80 1.25
CA PHE A 17 5.52 19.05 1.10
C PHE A 17 6.08 19.96 0.02
N TYR A 18 7.39 19.95 -0.21
CA TYR A 18 8.01 20.65 -1.34
C TYR A 18 7.51 20.12 -2.69
N ASN A 19 7.20 18.82 -2.75
CA ASN A 19 6.73 18.12 -3.95
C ASN A 19 5.21 17.87 -3.97
N TYR A 20 4.40 18.75 -3.35
CA TYR A 20 2.94 18.57 -3.24
C TYR A 20 2.22 18.42 -4.60
N LYS A 21 2.77 18.98 -5.69
CA LYS A 21 2.21 18.83 -7.04
C LYS A 21 2.12 17.37 -7.48
N ILE A 22 3.05 16.53 -7.04
CA ILE A 22 3.07 15.11 -7.32
C ILE A 22 1.93 14.40 -6.60
N VAL A 23 1.58 14.83 -5.38
CA VAL A 23 0.44 14.29 -4.63
C VAL A 23 -0.84 14.46 -5.45
N PHE A 24 -1.03 15.63 -6.06
CA PHE A 24 -2.20 15.89 -6.91
C PHE A 24 -2.22 15.01 -8.17
N LEU A 25 -1.07 14.82 -8.82
CA LEU A 25 -0.94 13.90 -9.96
C LEU A 25 -1.31 12.47 -9.54
N LEU A 26 -0.74 11.96 -8.45
CA LEU A 26 -1.05 10.63 -7.92
C LEU A 26 -2.52 10.51 -7.55
N TRP A 27 -3.12 11.55 -6.97
CA TRP A 27 -4.54 11.58 -6.62
C TRP A 27 -5.43 11.45 -7.85
N ILE A 28 -5.15 12.18 -8.94
CA ILE A 28 -5.89 12.06 -10.21
C ILE A 28 -5.84 10.62 -10.75
N PHE A 29 -4.66 10.00 -10.79
CA PHE A 29 -4.53 8.62 -11.28
C PHE A 29 -5.26 7.60 -10.40
N ASN A 30 -5.25 7.81 -9.07
CA ASN A 30 -6.03 6.98 -8.15
C ASN A 30 -7.55 7.17 -8.37
N ALA A 31 -8.01 8.41 -8.54
CA ALA A 31 -9.41 8.71 -8.83
C ALA A 31 -9.85 8.10 -10.16
N ALA A 32 -9.04 8.22 -11.22
CA ALA A 32 -9.30 7.58 -12.51
C ALA A 32 -9.41 6.05 -12.38
N SER A 33 -8.51 5.42 -11.64
CA SER A 33 -8.55 3.96 -11.39
C SER A 33 -9.80 3.55 -10.61
N ALA A 34 -10.21 4.36 -9.62
CA ALA A 34 -11.43 4.12 -8.84
C ALA A 34 -12.70 4.25 -9.70
N ILE A 35 -12.75 5.22 -10.63
CA ILE A 35 -13.86 5.37 -11.58
C ILE A 35 -13.98 4.10 -12.43
N VAL A 36 -12.88 3.62 -13.01
CA VAL A 36 -12.86 2.40 -13.84
C VAL A 36 -13.39 1.19 -13.05
N LEU A 37 -12.99 1.03 -11.79
CA LEU A 37 -13.50 -0.03 -10.91
C LEU A 37 -14.99 0.10 -10.59
N THR A 38 -15.51 1.32 -10.54
CA THR A 38 -16.90 1.59 -10.12
C THR A 38 -17.89 1.43 -11.28
N LEU A 39 -17.45 1.58 -12.54
CA LEU A 39 -18.29 1.45 -13.74
C LEU A 39 -19.16 0.17 -13.78
N PRO A 40 -18.62 -1.06 -13.63
CA PRO A 40 -19.46 -2.27 -13.71
C PRO A 40 -20.53 -2.31 -12.62
N PHE A 41 -20.22 -1.79 -11.43
CA PHE A 41 -21.20 -1.69 -10.34
C PHE A 41 -22.26 -0.62 -10.63
N TYR A 42 -21.87 0.51 -11.23
CA TYR A 42 -22.80 1.55 -11.63
C TYR A 42 -23.77 1.08 -12.71
N GLU A 43 -23.28 0.38 -13.74
CA GLU A 43 -24.14 -0.18 -14.79
C GLU A 43 -25.12 -1.21 -14.23
N MET A 44 -24.65 -2.08 -13.34
CA MET A 44 -25.51 -3.04 -12.64
C MET A 44 -26.56 -2.33 -11.76
N LEU A 45 -26.20 -1.28 -11.02
CA LEU A 45 -27.14 -0.61 -10.13
C LEU A 45 -28.13 0.28 -10.88
N SER A 46 -27.67 1.06 -11.86
CA SER A 46 -28.51 2.00 -12.62
C SER A 46 -29.57 1.30 -13.47
N SER A 47 -29.23 0.14 -14.05
CA SER A 47 -30.18 -0.67 -14.83
C SER A 47 -31.33 -1.24 -14.00
N ASN A 48 -31.13 -1.49 -12.69
CA ASN A 48 -32.16 -2.04 -11.80
C ASN A 48 -32.88 -0.99 -10.95
N LEU A 49 -32.16 0.04 -10.48
CA LEU A 49 -32.69 1.04 -9.55
C LEU A 49 -33.24 2.28 -10.26
N GLY A 50 -32.72 2.63 -11.44
CA GLY A 50 -33.09 3.87 -12.13
C GLY A 50 -34.53 3.94 -12.62
N ARG A 51 -35.27 2.81 -12.62
CA ARG A 51 -36.68 2.72 -13.07
C ARG A 51 -37.60 1.99 -12.09
N SER A 52 -37.13 1.69 -10.88
CA SER A 52 -37.86 0.84 -9.93
C SER A 52 -38.33 1.62 -8.70
N LEU A 53 -39.59 1.40 -8.29
CA LEU A 53 -40.17 1.91 -7.03
C LEU A 53 -39.40 1.45 -5.78
N ILE A 54 -38.55 0.43 -5.92
CA ILE A 54 -37.70 -0.12 -4.85
C ILE A 54 -36.56 0.84 -4.49
N SER A 55 -36.21 1.81 -5.35
CA SER A 55 -35.16 2.81 -5.08
C SER A 55 -35.46 3.62 -3.82
N ASP A 56 -36.73 4.02 -3.62
CA ASP A 56 -37.12 4.82 -2.46
C ASP A 56 -37.03 4.00 -1.17
N GLN A 57 -37.43 2.73 -1.20
CA GLN A 57 -37.35 1.83 -0.02
C GLN A 57 -35.89 1.51 0.36
N LEU A 58 -35.02 1.28 -0.64
CA LEU A 58 -33.59 1.01 -0.41
C LEU A 58 -32.82 2.22 0.13
N SER A 59 -33.34 3.44 -0.08
CA SER A 59 -32.73 4.66 0.46
C SER A 59 -32.85 4.76 1.99
N PHE A 60 -33.90 4.17 2.56
CA PHE A 60 -34.15 4.18 4.01
C PHE A 60 -33.62 2.94 4.72
N GLN A 61 -33.71 1.76 4.10
CA GLN A 61 -33.26 0.51 4.70
C GLN A 61 -32.74 -0.49 3.65
N PHE A 62 -31.72 -1.26 4.02
CA PHE A 62 -31.22 -2.33 3.18
C PHE A 62 -32.24 -3.48 3.13
N ASP A 63 -32.72 -3.83 1.94
CA ASP A 63 -33.64 -4.95 1.72
C ASP A 63 -32.85 -6.20 1.30
N TYR A 64 -32.85 -7.21 2.17
CA TYR A 64 -32.17 -8.48 1.91
C TYR A 64 -32.80 -9.27 0.74
N MET A 65 -34.11 -9.19 0.56
CA MET A 65 -34.80 -9.89 -0.53
C MET A 65 -34.42 -9.32 -1.88
N TRP A 66 -34.34 -7.99 -1.99
CA TRP A 66 -33.81 -7.32 -3.18
C TRP A 66 -32.38 -7.77 -3.50
N TYR A 67 -31.52 -7.90 -2.49
CA TYR A 67 -30.14 -8.36 -2.69
C TYR A 67 -30.09 -9.79 -3.25
N VAL A 68 -30.88 -10.72 -2.71
CA VAL A 68 -30.95 -12.10 -3.22
C VAL A 68 -31.47 -12.14 -4.66
N GLN A 69 -32.47 -11.34 -5.00
CA GLN A 69 -33.01 -11.23 -6.35
C GLN A 69 -31.97 -10.71 -7.34
N ILE A 70 -31.25 -9.63 -7.01
CA ILE A 70 -30.17 -9.10 -7.86
C ILE A 70 -29.06 -10.12 -8.04
N ARG A 71 -28.65 -10.81 -6.97
CA ARG A 71 -27.61 -11.82 -7.04
C ARG A 71 -27.97 -12.96 -8.00
N ASN A 72 -29.24 -13.39 -8.01
CA ASN A 72 -29.71 -14.40 -8.95
C ASN A 72 -29.81 -13.86 -10.38
N LEU A 73 -30.35 -12.66 -10.57
CA LEU A 73 -30.52 -12.05 -11.89
C LEU A 73 -29.17 -11.78 -12.59
N TYR A 74 -28.16 -11.39 -11.83
CA TYR A 74 -26.81 -11.06 -12.32
C TYR A 74 -25.77 -12.12 -11.98
N ASN A 75 -26.16 -13.38 -11.75
CA ASN A 75 -25.24 -14.44 -11.32
C ASN A 75 -23.99 -14.56 -12.22
N ILE A 76 -24.16 -14.42 -13.54
CA ILE A 76 -23.06 -14.41 -14.52
C ILE A 76 -22.11 -13.21 -14.31
N HIS A 77 -22.66 -12.01 -14.07
CA HIS A 77 -21.84 -10.81 -13.83
C HIS A 77 -21.10 -10.94 -12.50
N PHE A 78 -21.77 -11.42 -11.44
CA PHE A 78 -21.12 -11.69 -10.15
C PHE A 78 -20.02 -12.75 -10.25
N ALA A 79 -20.16 -13.76 -11.11
CA ALA A 79 -19.12 -14.75 -11.36
C ALA A 79 -17.89 -14.15 -12.10
N GLN A 80 -18.09 -13.10 -12.90
CA GLN A 80 -17.01 -12.42 -13.64
C GLN A 80 -16.34 -11.29 -12.84
N LEU A 81 -17.00 -10.75 -11.79
CA LEU A 81 -16.46 -9.69 -10.94
C LEU A 81 -15.05 -10.02 -10.40
N PRO A 82 -14.76 -11.22 -9.85
CA PRO A 82 -13.42 -11.52 -9.35
C PRO A 82 -12.32 -11.34 -10.41
N LEU A 83 -12.57 -11.80 -11.64
CA LEU A 83 -11.60 -11.69 -12.73
C LEU A 83 -11.36 -10.21 -13.11
N SER A 84 -12.42 -9.41 -13.19
CA SER A 84 -12.31 -7.97 -13.48
C SER A 84 -11.54 -7.22 -12.39
N ILE A 85 -11.82 -7.51 -11.11
CA ILE A 85 -11.13 -6.92 -9.95
C ILE A 85 -9.65 -7.28 -9.98
N ILE A 86 -9.30 -8.55 -10.21
CA ILE A 86 -7.91 -9.00 -10.31
C ILE A 86 -7.20 -8.28 -11.47
N GLY A 87 -7.84 -8.16 -12.63
CA GLY A 87 -7.29 -7.46 -13.79
C GLY A 87 -6.95 -6.00 -13.49
N VAL A 88 -7.89 -5.26 -12.87
CA VAL A 88 -7.67 -3.85 -12.53
C VAL A 88 -6.64 -3.71 -11.41
N VAL A 89 -6.65 -4.58 -10.39
CA VAL A 89 -5.63 -4.59 -9.34
C VAL A 89 -4.24 -4.85 -9.93
N ALA A 90 -4.12 -5.75 -10.91
CA ALA A 90 -2.85 -6.02 -11.59
C ALA A 90 -2.34 -4.78 -12.35
N ILE A 91 -3.20 -4.15 -13.18
CA ILE A 91 -2.87 -2.92 -13.92
C ILE A 91 -2.48 -1.80 -12.94
N TYR A 92 -3.28 -1.60 -11.90
CA TYR A 92 -3.03 -0.60 -10.88
C TYR A 92 -1.69 -0.84 -10.17
N THR A 93 -1.35 -2.09 -9.83
CA THR A 93 -0.07 -2.42 -9.19
C THR A 93 1.13 -2.11 -10.10
N ILE A 94 1.00 -2.36 -11.40
CA ILE A 94 2.01 -1.99 -12.39
C ILE A 94 2.16 -0.45 -12.48
N LEU A 95 1.06 0.29 -12.56
CA LEU A 95 1.08 1.75 -12.52
C LEU A 95 1.70 2.29 -11.23
N GLN A 96 1.39 1.66 -10.10
CA GLN A 96 1.99 2.04 -8.81
C GLN A 96 3.50 1.79 -8.76
N THR A 97 3.98 0.77 -9.46
CA THR A 97 5.41 0.49 -9.60
C THR A 97 6.10 1.55 -10.45
N PHE A 98 5.45 2.01 -11.52
CA PHE A 98 5.91 3.13 -12.33
C PHE A 98 6.02 4.42 -11.51
N PHE A 99 4.99 4.76 -10.74
CA PHE A 99 5.00 5.96 -9.89
C PHE A 99 6.08 5.93 -8.81
N LEU A 100 6.37 4.75 -8.26
CA LEU A 100 7.46 4.59 -7.29
C LEU A 100 8.82 4.92 -7.91
N GLY A 101 9.06 4.55 -9.18
CA GLY A 101 10.27 4.93 -9.93
C GLY A 101 10.43 6.44 -10.06
N GLY A 102 9.33 7.14 -10.34
CA GLY A 102 9.33 8.61 -10.41
C GLY A 102 9.57 9.28 -9.06
N LEU A 103 8.97 8.77 -7.99
CA LEU A 103 9.17 9.30 -6.64
C LEU A 103 10.63 9.17 -6.19
N ILE A 104 11.23 8.00 -6.39
CA ILE A 104 12.64 7.76 -6.00
C ILE A 104 13.57 8.69 -6.77
N ALA A 105 13.33 8.93 -8.06
CA ALA A 105 14.15 9.84 -8.87
C ALA A 105 14.14 11.29 -8.33
N ILE A 106 12.98 11.79 -7.90
CA ILE A 106 12.83 13.16 -7.41
C ILE A 106 13.46 13.32 -6.02
N PHE A 107 13.24 12.35 -5.13
CA PHE A 107 13.90 12.38 -3.82
C PHE A 107 15.41 12.12 -3.94
N HIS A 108 15.87 11.48 -5.01
CA HIS A 108 17.28 11.35 -5.30
C HIS A 108 17.91 12.68 -5.78
N THR A 109 17.22 13.49 -6.57
CA THR A 109 17.76 14.76 -7.10
C THR A 109 16.80 15.92 -6.81
N PRO A 110 16.85 16.53 -5.60
CA PRO A 110 15.85 17.50 -5.15
C PRO A 110 15.86 18.85 -5.90
N GLU A 111 16.90 19.14 -6.68
CA GLU A 111 17.06 20.44 -7.38
C GLU A 111 16.16 20.57 -8.64
N LYS A 112 15.66 19.45 -9.19
CA LYS A 112 14.83 19.44 -10.41
C LYS A 112 13.41 18.99 -10.06
N ASN A 113 12.57 19.95 -9.67
CA ASN A 113 11.18 19.69 -9.26
C ASN A 113 10.20 19.81 -10.45
N HIS A 114 10.49 19.10 -11.55
CA HIS A 114 9.61 19.06 -12.71
C HIS A 114 8.86 17.73 -12.80
N ILE A 115 7.60 17.80 -13.22
CA ILE A 115 6.77 16.62 -13.51
C ILE A 115 7.43 15.74 -14.58
N VAL A 116 8.23 16.32 -15.48
CA VAL A 116 8.96 15.57 -16.52
C VAL A 116 9.99 14.63 -15.89
N ASP A 117 10.70 15.05 -14.84
CA ASP A 117 11.69 14.23 -14.15
C ASP A 117 11.03 13.05 -13.41
N PHE A 118 9.79 13.25 -12.93
CA PHE A 118 8.95 12.16 -12.39
C PHE A 118 8.70 11.07 -13.44
N PHE A 119 8.22 11.45 -14.63
CA PHE A 119 7.94 10.48 -15.68
C PHE A 119 9.23 9.85 -16.22
N TYR A 120 10.32 10.62 -16.34
CA TYR A 120 11.62 10.11 -16.74
C TYR A 120 12.14 9.04 -15.77
N GLY A 121 12.10 9.32 -14.46
CA GLY A 121 12.44 8.35 -13.42
C GLY A 121 11.53 7.12 -13.45
N GLY A 122 10.23 7.33 -13.66
CA GLY A 122 9.25 6.27 -13.86
C GLY A 122 9.66 5.33 -14.99
N VAL A 123 9.94 5.85 -16.19
CA VAL A 123 10.32 5.06 -17.37
C VAL A 123 11.70 4.40 -17.19
N LYS A 124 12.71 5.15 -16.72
CA LYS A 124 14.09 4.66 -16.55
C LYS A 124 14.14 3.43 -15.65
N TYR A 125 13.41 3.44 -14.53
CA TYR A 125 13.44 2.37 -13.54
C TYR A 125 12.32 1.33 -13.71
N PHE A 126 11.32 1.59 -14.56
CA PHE A 126 10.12 0.76 -14.71
C PHE A 126 10.43 -0.74 -14.84
N TYR A 127 11.23 -1.12 -15.84
CA TYR A 127 11.52 -2.52 -16.13
C TYR A 127 12.26 -3.21 -14.97
N ARG A 128 13.18 -2.49 -14.30
CA ARG A 128 13.92 -3.03 -13.15
C ARG A 128 12.98 -3.25 -11.97
N PHE A 129 12.07 -2.31 -11.71
CA PHE A 129 11.12 -2.40 -10.61
C PHE A 129 10.02 -3.43 -10.84
N VAL A 130 9.57 -3.61 -12.09
CA VAL A 130 8.64 -4.68 -12.46
C VAL A 130 9.24 -6.05 -12.18
N LYS A 131 10.52 -6.27 -12.46
CA LYS A 131 11.19 -7.52 -12.08
C LYS A 131 11.25 -7.73 -10.57
N VAL A 132 11.54 -6.68 -9.80
CA VAL A 132 11.50 -6.73 -8.33
C VAL A 132 10.07 -7.04 -7.85
N LEU A 133 9.04 -6.47 -8.49
CA LEU A 133 7.64 -6.76 -8.19
C LEU A 133 7.33 -8.25 -8.40
N PHE A 134 7.71 -8.84 -9.53
CA PHE A 134 7.48 -10.27 -9.76
C PHE A 134 8.20 -11.15 -8.73
N PHE A 135 9.42 -10.78 -8.36
CA PHE A 135 10.13 -11.45 -7.28
C PHE A 135 9.37 -11.34 -5.96
N SER A 136 8.94 -10.13 -5.56
CA SER A 136 8.16 -9.91 -4.32
C SER A 136 6.83 -10.67 -4.32
N LEU A 137 6.18 -10.80 -5.49
CA LEU A 137 4.94 -11.54 -5.64
C LEU A 137 5.13 -13.02 -5.32
N LEU A 138 6.25 -13.60 -5.72
CA LEU A 138 6.62 -14.96 -5.34
C LEU A 138 6.76 -15.09 -3.81
N PHE A 139 7.42 -14.13 -3.14
CA PHE A 139 7.52 -14.15 -1.67
C PHE A 139 6.17 -14.00 -0.98
N TYR A 140 5.26 -13.15 -1.48
CA TYR A 140 3.91 -13.08 -0.92
C TYR A 140 3.16 -14.40 -1.08
N VAL A 141 3.24 -15.05 -2.24
CA VAL A 141 2.61 -16.37 -2.45
C VAL A 141 3.14 -17.39 -1.45
N VAL A 142 4.47 -17.42 -1.23
CA VAL A 142 5.08 -18.30 -0.22
C VAL A 142 4.59 -17.96 1.19
N ALA A 143 4.51 -16.68 1.56
CA ALA A 143 4.03 -16.25 2.87
C ALA A 143 2.54 -16.62 3.11
N PHE A 144 1.69 -16.45 2.11
CA PHE A 144 0.28 -16.85 2.18
C PHE A 144 0.14 -18.38 2.28
N LYS A 145 0.89 -19.14 1.47
CA LYS A 145 0.89 -20.60 1.56
C LYS A 145 1.36 -21.10 2.92
N PHE A 146 2.43 -20.52 3.46
CA PHE A 146 2.90 -20.84 4.81
C PHE A 146 1.83 -20.56 5.87
N ASN A 147 1.14 -19.42 5.77
CA ASN A 147 0.02 -19.08 6.65
C ASN A 147 -1.14 -20.09 6.53
N ASP A 148 -1.51 -20.50 5.32
CA ASP A 148 -2.56 -21.49 5.11
C ASP A 148 -2.20 -22.83 5.75
N TYR A 149 -1.01 -23.35 5.48
CA TYR A 149 -0.52 -24.61 6.08
C TYR A 149 -0.48 -24.55 7.60
N SER A 150 -0.04 -23.42 8.18
CA SER A 150 -0.07 -23.25 9.64
C SER A 150 -1.50 -23.26 10.20
N GLY A 151 -2.48 -22.76 9.44
CA GLY A 151 -3.88 -22.81 9.79
C GLY A 151 -4.45 -24.22 9.81
N ASP A 152 -4.16 -24.98 8.76
CA ASP A 152 -4.60 -26.38 8.65
C ASP A 152 -3.99 -27.22 9.78
N LEU A 153 -2.72 -26.98 10.10
CA LEU A 153 -2.03 -27.65 11.20
C LEU A 153 -2.65 -27.32 12.57
N ILE A 154 -3.02 -26.06 12.83
CA ILE A 154 -3.73 -25.67 14.06
C ILE A 154 -5.09 -26.37 14.13
N ARG A 155 -5.85 -26.39 13.03
CA ARG A 155 -7.16 -27.06 12.99
C ARG A 155 -7.06 -28.56 13.25
N LEU A 156 -6.05 -29.22 12.69
CA LEU A 156 -5.80 -30.65 12.93
C LEU A 156 -5.43 -30.94 14.40
N LEU A 157 -4.60 -30.09 15.02
CA LEU A 157 -4.19 -30.26 16.41
C LEU A 157 -5.32 -30.00 17.42
N PHE A 158 -6.26 -29.11 17.10
CA PHE A 158 -7.33 -28.69 18.01
C PHE A 158 -8.71 -29.28 17.67
N TYR A 159 -8.82 -30.16 16.67
CA TYR A 159 -10.08 -30.77 16.24
C TYR A 159 -10.88 -31.43 17.38
N ASN A 160 -10.19 -31.97 18.40
CA ASN A 160 -10.79 -32.63 19.57
C ASN A 160 -10.52 -31.88 20.90
N SER A 161 -10.03 -30.64 20.88
CA SER A 161 -9.67 -29.92 22.11
C SER A 161 -10.76 -28.93 22.51
N GLU A 162 -11.26 -29.01 23.75
CA GLU A 162 -12.23 -28.04 24.30
C GLU A 162 -11.59 -26.68 24.65
N ASN A 163 -10.28 -26.51 24.42
CA ASN A 163 -9.55 -25.29 24.73
C ASN A 163 -9.73 -24.19 23.65
N ILE A 164 -10.94 -23.64 23.58
CA ILE A 164 -11.32 -22.53 22.68
C ILE A 164 -10.37 -21.34 22.79
N LYS A 165 -9.87 -21.03 24.00
CA LYS A 165 -8.95 -19.91 24.24
C LYS A 165 -7.59 -20.09 23.56
N LEU A 166 -7.01 -21.29 23.62
CA LEU A 166 -5.72 -21.56 23.00
C LEU A 166 -5.82 -21.57 21.48
N GLU A 167 -6.89 -22.15 20.94
CA GLU A 167 -7.19 -22.12 19.50
C GLU A 167 -7.29 -20.66 19.00
N PHE A 168 -8.05 -19.80 19.68
CA PHE A 168 -8.19 -18.40 19.33
C PHE A 168 -6.85 -17.65 19.35
N VAL A 169 -6.04 -17.84 20.39
CA VAL A 169 -4.71 -17.20 20.50
C VAL A 169 -3.78 -17.63 19.37
N LEU A 170 -3.75 -18.92 19.03
CA LEU A 170 -2.92 -19.41 17.92
C LEU A 170 -3.40 -18.88 16.56
N LEU A 171 -4.71 -18.80 16.34
CA LEU A 171 -5.27 -18.20 15.12
C LEU A 171 -4.94 -16.70 15.03
N ALA A 172 -5.01 -15.95 16.13
CA ALA A 172 -4.64 -14.55 16.18
C ALA A 172 -3.13 -14.35 15.96
N LEU A 173 -2.30 -15.18 16.58
CA LEU A 173 -0.84 -15.17 16.42
C LEU A 173 -0.47 -15.43 14.96
N ARG A 174 -1.10 -16.40 14.31
CA ARG A 174 -0.90 -16.72 12.89
C ARG A 174 -1.10 -15.49 11.99
N TYR A 175 -2.24 -14.80 12.13
CA TYR A 175 -2.51 -13.59 11.32
C TYR A 175 -1.54 -12.45 11.67
N THR A 176 -1.16 -12.30 12.93
CA THR A 176 -0.13 -11.33 13.35
C THR A 176 1.20 -11.63 12.68
N LEU A 177 1.58 -12.91 12.60
CA LEU A 177 2.81 -13.37 11.96
C LEU A 177 2.76 -13.13 10.43
N LEU A 178 1.60 -13.34 9.79
CA LEU A 178 1.40 -13.02 8.37
C LEU A 178 1.62 -11.52 8.10
N VAL A 179 1.02 -10.62 8.90
CA VAL A 179 1.21 -9.17 8.77
C VAL A 179 2.69 -8.81 8.95
N PHE A 180 3.37 -9.44 9.90
CA PHE A 180 4.81 -9.26 10.10
C PHE A 180 5.62 -9.68 8.86
N PHE A 181 5.35 -10.85 8.28
CA PHE A 181 6.02 -11.29 7.04
C PHE A 181 5.77 -10.36 5.86
N ILE A 182 4.54 -9.88 5.69
CA ILE A 182 4.21 -8.87 4.67
C ILE A 182 5.05 -7.60 4.88
N GLY A 183 5.18 -7.14 6.13
CA GLY A 183 6.02 -6.00 6.49
C GLY A 183 7.49 -6.21 6.13
N VAL A 184 8.06 -7.38 6.44
CA VAL A 184 9.45 -7.72 6.11
C VAL A 184 9.66 -7.75 4.59
N ILE A 185 8.76 -8.40 3.84
CA ILE A 185 8.83 -8.44 2.37
C ILE A 185 8.74 -7.03 1.79
N ASN A 186 7.85 -6.18 2.31
CA ASN A 186 7.72 -4.78 1.89
C ASN A 186 9.04 -4.02 2.06
N ILE A 187 9.63 -4.05 3.27
CA ILE A 187 10.88 -3.36 3.58
C ILE A 187 12.00 -3.83 2.62
N ILE A 188 12.19 -5.14 2.49
CA ILE A 188 13.24 -5.67 1.59
C ILE A 188 13.02 -5.21 0.15
N THR A 189 11.78 -5.29 -0.33
CA THR A 189 11.41 -4.91 -1.70
C THR A 189 11.65 -3.41 -1.94
N ASP A 190 11.27 -2.54 -1.02
CA ASP A 190 11.35 -1.09 -1.19
C ASP A 190 12.80 -0.61 -1.09
N TYR A 191 13.59 -1.09 -0.12
CA TYR A 191 15.04 -0.81 -0.08
C TYR A 191 15.79 -1.39 -1.28
N SER A 192 15.36 -2.53 -1.83
CA SER A 192 15.96 -3.08 -3.06
C SER A 192 15.75 -2.15 -4.26
N LYS A 193 14.55 -1.56 -4.39
CA LYS A 193 14.24 -0.58 -5.45
C LYS A 193 15.04 0.70 -5.26
N VAL A 194 15.17 1.18 -4.02
CA VAL A 194 15.98 2.36 -3.68
C VAL A 194 17.46 2.12 -4.01
N SER A 195 18.03 0.97 -3.62
CA SER A 195 19.40 0.58 -3.94
C SER A 195 19.65 0.51 -5.45
N LEU A 196 18.72 -0.11 -6.21
CA LEU A 196 18.77 -0.19 -7.67
C LEU A 196 18.78 1.19 -8.35
N ALA A 197 18.02 2.15 -7.81
CA ALA A 197 17.92 3.49 -8.37
C ALA A 197 19.15 4.35 -8.06
N ILE A 198 19.69 4.25 -6.84
CA ILE A 198 20.83 5.05 -6.38
C ILE A 198 22.15 4.54 -6.96
N ASN A 199 22.36 3.23 -6.95
CA ASN A 199 23.60 2.62 -7.46
C ASN A 199 23.57 2.39 -8.99
N ASP A 200 22.45 2.74 -9.65
CA ASP A 200 22.17 2.57 -11.08
C ASP A 200 22.48 1.17 -11.65
N ARG A 201 22.49 0.12 -10.80
CA ARG A 201 22.81 -1.26 -11.21
C ARG A 201 21.63 -1.99 -11.86
N THR A 202 21.94 -2.98 -12.70
CA THR A 202 20.96 -3.83 -13.39
C THR A 202 20.79 -5.21 -12.74
N ALA A 203 21.75 -5.64 -11.92
CA ALA A 203 21.77 -6.95 -11.28
C ALA A 203 20.86 -7.01 -10.04
N ILE A 204 19.59 -7.36 -10.25
CA ILE A 204 18.54 -7.33 -9.23
C ILE A 204 18.87 -8.19 -8.01
N LEU A 205 19.30 -9.45 -8.20
CA LEU A 205 19.60 -10.35 -7.07
C LEU A 205 20.73 -9.80 -6.18
N LYS A 206 21.74 -9.17 -6.80
CA LYS A 206 22.84 -8.55 -6.06
C LYS A 206 22.36 -7.35 -5.26
N GLU A 207 21.45 -6.54 -5.81
CA GLU A 207 20.89 -5.38 -5.11
C GLU A 207 19.90 -5.77 -4.02
N ILE A 208 19.13 -6.85 -4.20
CA ILE A 208 18.30 -7.41 -3.12
C ILE A 208 19.18 -7.90 -1.98
N TYR A 209 20.26 -8.61 -2.28
CA TYR A 209 21.21 -9.04 -1.26
C TYR A 209 21.90 -7.85 -0.58
N SER A 210 22.28 -6.83 -1.34
CA SER A 210 22.84 -5.57 -0.83
C SER A 210 21.85 -4.86 0.10
N ALA A 211 20.57 -4.82 -0.27
CA ALA A 211 19.51 -4.25 0.58
C ALA A 211 19.34 -5.07 1.86
N ILE A 212 19.37 -6.41 1.80
CA ILE A 212 19.30 -7.28 2.98
C ILE A 212 20.49 -7.03 3.91
N LEU A 213 21.71 -6.93 3.37
CA LEU A 213 22.91 -6.61 4.15
C LEU A 213 22.80 -5.22 4.80
N PHE A 214 22.35 -4.23 4.04
CA PHE A 214 22.12 -2.87 4.54
C PHE A 214 21.11 -2.86 5.70
N ILE A 215 19.96 -3.53 5.51
CA ILE A 215 18.92 -3.67 6.54
C ILE A 215 19.48 -4.41 7.75
N LYS A 216 20.25 -5.49 7.57
CA LYS A 216 20.83 -6.23 8.71
C LYS A 216 21.81 -5.36 9.51
N ASN A 217 22.68 -4.63 8.83
CA ASN A 217 23.70 -3.78 9.47
C ASN A 217 23.09 -2.55 10.17
N ASN A 218 21.97 -2.03 9.66
CA ASN A 218 21.29 -0.85 10.20
C ASN A 218 19.88 -1.14 10.70
N PHE A 219 19.61 -2.38 11.13
CA PHE A 219 18.27 -2.92 11.37
C PHE A 219 17.42 -2.01 12.24
N LEU A 220 17.98 -1.58 13.35
CA LEU A 220 17.26 -0.80 14.34
C LEU A 220 16.87 0.58 13.80
N LYS A 221 17.75 1.25 13.02
CA LYS A 221 17.43 2.55 12.40
C LYS A 221 16.36 2.40 11.31
N VAL A 222 16.52 1.42 10.42
CA VAL A 222 15.56 1.13 9.33
C VAL A 222 14.18 0.79 9.91
N PHE A 223 14.16 -0.14 10.87
CA PHE A 223 12.94 -0.66 11.45
C PHE A 223 12.18 0.39 12.27
N ILE A 224 12.86 1.20 13.10
CA ILE A 224 12.20 2.27 13.86
C ILE A 224 11.63 3.33 12.93
N THR A 225 12.38 3.78 11.91
CA THR A 225 11.87 4.77 10.94
C THR A 225 10.63 4.22 10.22
N PHE A 226 10.69 2.97 9.74
CA PHE A 226 9.55 2.29 9.14
C PHE A 226 8.35 2.22 10.09
N LEU A 227 8.56 1.82 11.35
CA LEU A 227 7.50 1.69 12.35
C LEU A 227 6.84 3.04 12.66
N ILE A 228 7.61 4.12 12.80
CA ILE A 228 7.06 5.45 13.07
C ILE A 228 6.19 5.92 11.91
N VAL A 229 6.66 5.79 10.66
CA VAL A 229 5.88 6.19 9.48
C VAL A 229 4.62 5.30 9.33
N ALA A 230 4.73 4.01 9.64
CA ALA A 230 3.60 3.08 9.66
C ALA A 230 2.55 3.46 10.72
N ILE A 231 2.99 3.84 11.93
CA ILE A 231 2.11 4.32 13.02
C ILE A 231 1.41 5.61 12.60
N ILE A 232 2.10 6.57 11.97
CA ILE A 232 1.48 7.79 11.44
C ILE A 232 0.35 7.41 10.47
N GLY A 233 0.63 6.50 9.53
CA GLY A 233 -0.38 5.98 8.61
C GLY A 233 -1.57 5.33 9.32
N ALA A 234 -1.32 4.46 10.28
CA ALA A 234 -2.35 3.76 11.06
C ALA A 234 -3.23 4.73 11.87
N LEU A 235 -2.62 5.73 12.51
CA LEU A 235 -3.33 6.76 13.27
C LEU A 235 -4.29 7.54 12.37
N GLY A 236 -3.88 7.92 11.16
CA GLY A 236 -4.78 8.61 10.23
C GLY A 236 -5.99 7.76 9.83
N VAL A 237 -5.82 6.44 9.66
CA VAL A 237 -6.94 5.52 9.40
C VAL A 237 -7.86 5.41 10.62
N ILE A 238 -7.30 5.33 11.83
CA ILE A 238 -8.09 5.26 13.07
C ILE A 238 -8.91 6.55 13.24
N ILE A 239 -8.28 7.71 13.09
CA ILE A 239 -8.94 9.03 13.18
C ILE A 239 -10.09 9.10 12.16
N TYR A 240 -9.85 8.70 10.91
CA TYR A 240 -10.90 8.64 9.90
C TYR A 240 -12.08 7.76 10.33
N ASN A 241 -11.84 6.57 10.86
CA ASN A 241 -12.92 5.66 11.29
C ASN A 241 -13.69 6.22 12.48
N VAL A 242 -13.02 6.90 13.42
CA VAL A 242 -13.67 7.54 14.56
C VAL A 242 -14.53 8.70 14.08
N VAL A 243 -13.98 9.61 13.27
CA VAL A 243 -14.70 10.77 12.72
C VAL A 243 -15.88 10.31 11.84
N GLY A 244 -15.67 9.28 11.02
CA GLY A 244 -16.68 8.73 10.12
C GLY A 244 -17.89 8.13 10.83
N ARG A 245 -17.78 7.73 12.11
CA ARG A 245 -18.94 7.29 12.92
C ARG A 245 -19.86 8.43 13.31
N PHE A 246 -19.36 9.67 13.37
CA PHE A 246 -20.15 10.84 13.74
C PHE A 246 -20.85 11.51 12.54
N ILE A 247 -20.50 11.12 11.30
CA ILE A 247 -21.10 11.72 10.10
C ILE A 247 -22.46 11.03 9.84
N PRO A 248 -23.58 11.77 9.91
CA PRO A 248 -24.88 11.22 9.56
C PRO A 248 -24.91 10.90 8.06
N ARG A 249 -25.42 9.72 7.70
CA ARG A 249 -25.55 9.30 6.29
C ARG A 249 -26.88 9.72 5.66
N THR A 250 -27.79 10.20 6.49
CA THR A 250 -29.10 10.71 6.11
C THR A 250 -29.23 12.13 6.61
N PRO A 251 -29.81 13.04 5.81
CA PRO A 251 -30.24 12.90 4.40
C PRO A 251 -29.09 12.93 3.37
N TYR A 252 -29.38 12.60 2.11
CA TYR A 252 -28.40 12.30 1.04
C TYR A 252 -27.33 13.39 0.82
N TYR A 253 -27.63 14.67 1.07
CA TYR A 253 -26.67 15.76 0.89
C TYR A 253 -25.48 15.68 1.87
N LEU A 254 -25.64 15.00 3.01
CA LEU A 254 -24.54 14.74 3.95
C LEU A 254 -23.53 13.72 3.41
N LEU A 255 -23.85 12.97 2.35
CA LEU A 255 -22.90 12.10 1.65
C LEU A 255 -21.74 12.89 1.04
N VAL A 256 -21.93 14.17 0.70
CA VAL A 256 -20.85 15.04 0.21
C VAL A 256 -19.76 15.21 1.28
N ILE A 257 -20.14 15.32 2.57
CA ILE A 257 -19.19 15.41 3.67
C ILE A 257 -18.42 14.10 3.83
N ALA A 258 -19.11 12.96 3.75
CA ALA A 258 -18.47 11.65 3.78
C ALA A 258 -17.49 11.47 2.61
N PHE A 259 -17.87 11.95 1.41
CA PHE A 259 -17.00 11.95 0.23
C PHE A 259 -15.76 12.81 0.44
N ILE A 260 -15.90 14.05 0.93
CA ILE A 260 -14.76 14.93 1.23
C ILE A 260 -13.82 14.27 2.24
N LEU A 261 -14.36 13.69 3.32
CA LEU A 261 -13.56 12.98 4.31
C LEU A 261 -12.80 11.79 3.69
N GLN A 262 -13.44 11.06 2.78
CA GLN A 262 -12.81 9.96 2.05
C GLN A 262 -11.68 10.45 1.14
N GLN A 263 -11.87 11.59 0.44
CA GLN A 263 -10.80 12.19 -0.37
C GLN A 263 -9.62 12.66 0.49
N MET A 264 -9.88 13.24 1.66
CA MET A 264 -8.83 13.61 2.62
C MET A 264 -8.02 12.39 3.07
N LEU A 265 -8.68 11.26 3.34
CA LEU A 265 -7.99 10.01 3.70
C LEU A 265 -7.10 9.48 2.56
N ILE A 266 -7.58 9.56 1.31
CA ILE A 266 -6.81 9.14 0.14
C ILE A 266 -5.56 10.02 0.01
N ILE A 267 -5.71 11.34 0.08
CA ILE A 267 -4.58 12.29 0.02
C ILE A 267 -3.60 12.02 1.16
N PHE A 268 -4.09 11.82 2.39
CA PHE A 268 -3.26 11.47 3.54
C PHE A 268 -2.46 10.18 3.30
N ARG A 269 -3.10 9.14 2.75
CA ARG A 269 -2.42 7.88 2.43
C ARG A 269 -1.33 8.07 1.37
N LEU A 270 -1.55 8.94 0.39
CA LEU A 270 -0.53 9.29 -0.61
C LEU A 270 0.65 10.04 0.02
N LEU A 271 0.38 10.99 0.93
CA LEU A 271 1.43 11.70 1.67
C LEU A 271 2.28 10.73 2.51
N VAL A 272 1.65 9.79 3.22
CA VAL A 272 2.36 8.76 4.00
C VAL A 272 3.22 7.89 3.10
N ARG A 273 2.71 7.49 1.93
CA ARG A 273 3.49 6.70 0.97
C ARG A 273 4.68 7.46 0.40
N MET A 274 4.52 8.74 0.09
CA MET A 274 5.64 9.58 -0.32
C MET A 274 6.65 9.76 0.83
N LEU A 275 6.17 9.85 2.07
CA LEU A 275 7.03 9.93 3.25
C LEU A 275 7.87 8.67 3.44
N PHE A 276 7.29 7.47 3.29
CA PHE A 276 8.05 6.21 3.26
C PHE A 276 9.20 6.29 2.24
N CYS A 277 8.86 6.58 0.99
CA CYS A 277 9.84 6.67 -0.10
C CYS A 277 10.94 7.71 0.18
N ALA A 278 10.58 8.90 0.68
CA ALA A 278 11.55 9.95 1.01
C ALA A 278 12.49 9.50 2.14
N THR A 279 11.94 8.93 3.21
CA THR A 279 12.75 8.45 4.36
C THR A 279 13.69 7.33 3.96
N GLU A 280 13.27 6.40 3.11
CA GLU A 280 14.10 5.30 2.63
C GLU A 280 15.27 5.81 1.76
N VAL A 281 15.00 6.76 0.86
CA VAL A 281 16.04 7.37 0.02
C VAL A 281 17.06 8.13 0.87
N HIS A 282 16.62 8.94 1.83
CA HIS A 282 17.51 9.68 2.71
C HIS A 282 18.34 8.74 3.59
N LEU A 283 17.70 7.76 4.23
CA LEU A 283 18.36 6.81 5.12
C LEU A 283 19.40 5.97 4.37
N PHE A 284 19.07 5.51 3.17
CA PHE A 284 19.99 4.73 2.34
C PHE A 284 21.19 5.57 1.91
N LYS A 285 20.98 6.79 1.42
CA LYS A 285 22.08 7.67 1.00
C LYS A 285 23.05 7.98 2.14
N ASP A 286 22.54 8.38 3.29
CA ASP A 286 23.37 8.80 4.43
C ASP A 286 24.18 7.62 4.98
N LEU A 287 23.52 6.48 5.24
CA LEU A 287 24.18 5.33 5.85
C LEU A 287 25.08 4.57 4.87
N SER A 288 24.79 4.59 3.56
CA SER A 288 25.71 4.04 2.55
C SER A 288 26.93 4.93 2.32
N ALA A 289 26.81 6.25 2.44
CA ALA A 289 27.95 7.16 2.37
C ALA A 289 28.91 6.96 3.55
N ASP A 290 28.39 6.73 4.75
CA ASP A 290 29.21 6.41 5.93
C ASP A 290 29.97 5.10 5.78
N THR A 291 29.37 4.05 5.21
CA THR A 291 30.08 2.77 4.98
C THR A 291 31.24 2.90 3.99
N ILE A 292 31.10 3.71 2.95
CA ILE A 292 32.17 3.93 1.95
C ILE A 292 33.34 4.71 2.58
N ARG A 293 33.06 5.68 3.46
CA ARG A 293 34.12 6.43 4.17
C ARG A 293 34.93 5.57 5.13
N VAL A 294 34.30 4.59 5.77
CA VAL A 294 35.00 3.67 6.70
C VAL A 294 35.95 2.73 5.96
N GLU A 295 35.57 2.22 4.78
CA GLU A 295 36.45 1.35 3.97
C GLU A 295 37.67 2.10 3.41
N VAL A 296 37.52 3.37 3.01
CA VAL A 296 38.63 4.18 2.45
C VAL A 296 39.65 4.62 3.51
N HIS A 297 39.30 4.63 4.80
CA HIS A 297 40.25 4.91 5.89
C HIS A 297 40.95 3.66 6.42
N GLN A 298 40.58 2.47 5.96
CA GLN A 298 41.19 1.20 6.36
C GLN A 298 42.11 0.60 5.27
N SER A 299 42.18 1.22 4.09
CA SER A 299 43.13 0.91 3.00
C SER A 299 44.31 1.86 2.99
#